data_AF-A0A2X3FJW6-F1
#
_entry.id   AF-A0A2X3FJW6-F1
#
_cell.length_a   1.000
_cell.length_b   1.000
_cell.length_c   1.000
_cell.angle_alpha   90.00
_cell.angle_beta   90.00
_cell.angle_gamma   90.00
#
_symmetry.space_group_name_H-M   'P 1'
#
loop_
_entity.id
_entity.type
_entity.pdbx_description
1 polymer ?
#
loop_
_entity_poly.entity_id
_entity_poly.type
_entity_poly.pdbx_seq_one_letter_code
_entity_poly.pdbx_strand_id
1 'polypeptide(L)'
;MNTHISVSTIPHPTGWHTIDWKACHARVRKLQLRIAKATRQQQWRQVRELQRILTRSFSGKAVAVRRVTENTGKRTPGIDGKIWHTPKEKWEGICSLNLCGYRPQPLRRIHIPKSNGKTRPLGIPTMRDRAMQALWLLALEPVSETTADHNTMVSDQCAARMTPLSPFFCG
;
A
#
# COMPACT_ATOMS: atom_id res chain seq x y z
N MET A 1 -26.29 -19.34 -34.26
CA MET A 1 -26.61 -18.96 -32.87
C MET A 1 -25.36 -18.34 -32.27
N ASN A 2 -25.23 -17.01 -32.35
CA ASN A 2 -24.03 -16.30 -31.91
C ASN A 2 -24.20 -15.87 -30.45
N THR A 3 -23.53 -16.55 -29.54
CA THR A 3 -23.43 -16.17 -28.14
C THR A 3 -22.53 -14.94 -28.02
N HIS A 4 -23.14 -13.76 -27.87
CA HIS A 4 -22.41 -12.57 -27.45
C HIS A 4 -21.87 -12.79 -26.03
N ILE A 5 -20.55 -13.01 -25.93
CA ILE A 5 -19.84 -12.97 -24.65
C ILE A 5 -19.84 -11.50 -24.21
N SER A 6 -20.77 -11.14 -23.34
CA SER A 6 -20.77 -9.85 -22.64
C SER A 6 -19.56 -9.83 -21.71
N VAL A 7 -18.43 -9.29 -22.19
CA VAL A 7 -17.30 -8.95 -21.34
C VAL A 7 -17.81 -7.93 -20.33
N SER A 8 -18.00 -8.36 -19.09
CA SER A 8 -18.42 -7.50 -17.98
C SER A 8 -17.31 -6.47 -17.71
N THR A 9 -17.37 -5.33 -18.39
CA THR A 9 -16.52 -4.18 -18.13
C THR A 9 -16.80 -3.72 -16.71
N ILE A 10 -15.88 -4.01 -15.78
CA ILE A 10 -15.95 -3.46 -14.42
C ILE A 10 -16.03 -1.94 -14.60
N PRO A 11 -17.09 -1.26 -14.13
CA PRO A 11 -17.21 0.17 -14.30
C PRO A 11 -15.96 0.83 -13.72
N HIS A 12 -15.26 1.61 -14.54
CA HIS A 12 -14.18 2.43 -14.03
C HIS A 12 -14.78 3.34 -12.97
N PRO A 13 -14.31 3.29 -11.70
CA PRO A 13 -14.83 4.16 -10.67
C PRO A 13 -14.61 5.60 -11.13
N THR A 14 -15.66 6.43 -11.05
CA THR A 14 -15.62 7.83 -11.47
C THR A 14 -15.35 8.76 -10.29
N GLY A 15 -15.38 8.23 -9.06
CA GLY A 15 -15.10 8.99 -7.85
C GLY A 15 -14.81 8.12 -6.63
N TRP A 16 -14.26 8.75 -5.57
CA TRP A 16 -13.78 8.09 -4.35
C TRP A 16 -14.81 7.16 -3.67
N HIS A 17 -16.09 7.55 -3.65
CA HIS A 17 -17.15 6.75 -3.01
C HIS A 17 -17.60 5.55 -3.85
N THR A 18 -17.37 5.59 -5.16
CA THR A 18 -17.75 4.51 -6.09
C THR A 18 -16.73 3.37 -6.12
N ILE A 19 -15.59 3.53 -5.44
CA ILE A 19 -14.53 2.53 -5.40
C ILE A 19 -15.01 1.31 -4.61
N ASP A 20 -15.04 0.15 -5.27
CA ASP A 20 -15.18 -1.12 -4.57
C ASP A 20 -13.89 -1.45 -3.81
N TRP A 21 -13.87 -1.08 -2.53
CA TRP A 21 -12.76 -1.33 -1.64
C TRP A 21 -12.50 -2.83 -1.42
N LYS A 22 -13.55 -3.67 -1.37
CA LYS A 22 -13.40 -5.10 -1.16
C LYS A 22 -12.68 -5.72 -2.36
N ALA A 23 -13.10 -5.39 -3.57
CA ALA A 23 -12.43 -5.82 -4.79
C ALA A 23 -10.98 -5.32 -4.86
N CYS A 24 -10.72 -4.06 -4.49
CA CYS A 24 -9.37 -3.50 -4.49
C CYS A 24 -8.45 -4.25 -3.51
N HIS A 25 -8.88 -4.48 -2.27
CA HIS A 25 -8.12 -5.25 -1.29
C HIS A 25 -7.91 -6.70 -1.73
N ALA A 26 -8.92 -7.36 -2.31
CA ALA A 26 -8.78 -8.72 -2.81
C ALA A 26 -7.75 -8.83 -3.94
N ARG A 27 -7.73 -7.86 -4.87
CA ARG A 27 -6.73 -7.79 -5.95
C ARG A 27 -5.31 -7.59 -5.42
N VAL A 28 -5.13 -6.67 -4.48
CA VAL A 28 -3.83 -6.42 -3.83
C VAL A 28 -3.36 -7.67 -3.09
N ARG A 29 -4.23 -8.30 -2.27
CA ARG A 29 -3.91 -9.53 -1.54
C ARG A 29 -3.51 -10.67 -2.48
N LYS A 30 -4.22 -10.84 -3.61
CA LYS A 30 -3.88 -11.85 -4.62
C LYS A 30 -2.48 -11.61 -5.20
N LEU A 31 -2.10 -10.37 -5.47
CA LEU A 31 -0.75 -10.03 -5.92
C LEU A 31 0.29 -10.27 -4.82
N GLN A 32 0.01 -9.88 -3.57
CA GLN A 32 0.90 -10.13 -2.43
C GLN A 32 1.16 -11.63 -2.20
N LEU A 33 0.13 -12.47 -2.29
CA LEU A 33 0.29 -13.93 -2.20
C LEU A 33 1.16 -14.50 -3.34
N ARG A 34 1.01 -13.96 -4.56
CA ARG A 34 1.87 -14.35 -5.69
C ARG A 34 3.31 -13.91 -5.48
N ILE A 35 3.53 -12.71 -4.91
CA ILE A 35 4.87 -12.22 -4.56
C ILE A 35 5.48 -13.15 -3.51
N ALA A 36 4.79 -13.43 -2.40
CA ALA A 36 5.26 -14.32 -1.35
C ALA A 36 5.60 -15.72 -1.89
N LYS A 37 4.74 -16.29 -2.76
CA LYS A 37 5.01 -17.57 -3.43
C LYS A 37 6.28 -17.53 -4.29
N ALA A 38 6.44 -16.49 -5.12
CA ALA A 38 7.62 -16.31 -5.96
C ALA A 38 8.90 -16.10 -5.14
N THR A 39 8.81 -15.39 -4.01
CA THR A 39 9.91 -15.20 -3.05
C THR A 39 10.35 -16.53 -2.45
N ARG A 40 9.42 -17.39 -1.99
CA ARG A 40 9.75 -18.74 -1.48
C ARG A 40 10.45 -19.60 -2.53
N GLN A 41 10.12 -19.41 -3.80
CA GLN A 41 10.73 -20.11 -4.93
C GLN A 41 12.01 -19.42 -5.45
N GLN A 42 12.50 -18.37 -4.79
CA GLN A 42 13.69 -17.59 -5.19
C GLN A 42 13.62 -17.01 -6.61
N GLN A 43 12.40 -16.79 -7.13
CA GLN A 43 12.18 -16.26 -8.49
C GLN A 43 12.19 -14.73 -8.51
N TRP A 44 13.36 -14.14 -8.26
CA TRP A 44 13.53 -12.69 -8.12
C TRP A 44 13.10 -11.85 -9.33
N ARG A 45 13.21 -12.40 -10.55
CA ARG A 45 12.70 -11.75 -11.77
C ARG A 45 11.19 -11.60 -11.74
N GLN A 46 10.48 -12.64 -11.30
CA GLN A 46 9.03 -12.65 -11.18
C GLN A 46 8.56 -11.74 -10.04
N VAL A 47 9.28 -11.74 -8.90
CA VAL A 47 9.00 -10.84 -7.77
C VAL A 47 9.00 -9.38 -8.22
N ARG A 48 10.07 -8.94 -8.91
CA ARG A 48 10.17 -7.56 -9.41
C ARG A 48 9.04 -7.19 -10.36
N GLU A 49 8.64 -8.11 -11.24
CA GLU A 49 7.55 -7.86 -12.17
C GLU A 49 6.19 -7.77 -11.46
N LEU A 50 5.93 -8.64 -10.49
CA LEU A 50 4.71 -8.56 -9.68
C LEU A 50 4.65 -7.29 -8.84
N GLN A 51 5.77 -6.85 -8.27
CA GLN A 51 5.87 -5.57 -7.56
C GLN A 51 5.60 -4.38 -8.51
N ARG A 52 6.13 -4.42 -9.73
CA ARG A 52 5.85 -3.41 -10.77
C ARG A 52 4.37 -3.39 -11.15
N ILE A 53 3.73 -4.55 -11.30
CA ILE A 53 2.29 -4.66 -11.57
C ILE A 53 1.49 -4.05 -10.41
N LEU A 54 1.82 -4.40 -9.16
CA LEU A 54 1.12 -3.90 -7.96
C LEU A 54 1.22 -2.38 -7.86
N THR A 55 2.42 -1.82 -7.96
CA THR A 55 2.69 -0.38 -7.84
C THR A 55 2.05 0.44 -8.96
N ARG A 56 1.88 -0.14 -10.16
CA ARG A 56 1.22 0.53 -11.29
C ARG A 56 -0.31 0.37 -11.28
N SER A 57 -0.83 -0.62 -10.55
CA SER A 57 -2.26 -0.91 -10.52
C SER A 57 -3.10 0.17 -9.83
N PHE A 58 -4.32 0.39 -10.33
CA PHE A 58 -5.29 1.29 -9.68
C PHE A 58 -5.57 0.85 -8.23
N SER A 59 -5.81 -0.45 -8.01
CA SER A 59 -6.12 -1.00 -6.69
C SER A 59 -5.01 -0.73 -5.67
N GLY A 60 -3.74 -0.86 -6.05
CA GLY A 60 -2.60 -0.56 -5.18
C GLY A 60 -2.56 0.92 -4.80
N LYS A 61 -2.69 1.81 -5.79
CA LYS A 61 -2.72 3.27 -5.56
C LYS A 61 -3.89 3.68 -4.67
N ALA A 62 -5.09 3.17 -4.92
CA ALA A 62 -6.28 3.47 -4.14
C ALA A 62 -6.14 3.04 -2.67
N VAL A 63 -5.65 1.82 -2.41
CA VAL A 63 -5.40 1.32 -1.04
C VAL A 63 -4.32 2.15 -0.33
N ALA A 64 -3.26 2.54 -1.04
CA ALA A 64 -2.20 3.38 -0.49
C ALA A 64 -2.70 4.77 -0.07
N VAL A 65 -3.47 5.45 -0.94
CA VAL A 65 -4.09 6.75 -0.63
C VAL A 65 -5.03 6.61 0.56
N ARG A 66 -5.88 5.58 0.57
CA ARG A 66 -6.80 5.32 1.68
C ARG A 66 -6.07 5.22 3.02
N ARG A 67 -5.02 4.40 3.09
CA ARG A 67 -4.18 4.23 4.29
C ARG A 67 -3.68 5.59 4.82
N VAL A 68 -3.13 6.44 3.94
CA VAL A 68 -2.61 7.77 4.35
C VAL A 68 -3.72 8.72 4.80
N THR A 69 -4.88 8.67 4.17
CA THR A 69 -6.02 9.55 4.50
C THR A 69 -6.79 9.11 5.74
N GLU A 70 -6.63 7.87 6.20
CA GLU A 70 -7.30 7.34 7.39
C GLU A 70 -6.39 7.39 8.64
N ASN A 71 -5.07 7.44 8.47
CA ASN A 71 -4.09 7.53 9.55
C ASN A 71 -4.30 8.75 10.48
N THR A 72 -3.85 8.63 11.74
CA THR A 72 -3.92 9.70 12.76
C THR A 72 -3.26 11.01 12.31
N GLY A 73 -2.16 10.91 11.56
CA GLY A 73 -1.42 12.06 11.02
C GLY A 73 -2.00 12.68 9.74
N LYS A 74 -3.21 12.31 9.31
CA LYS A 74 -3.83 12.78 8.04
C LYS A 74 -4.00 14.30 7.94
N ARG A 75 -4.11 14.99 9.07
CA ARG A 75 -4.31 16.45 9.13
C ARG A 75 -2.99 17.24 9.14
N THR A 76 -1.85 16.55 9.24
CA THR A 76 -0.56 17.22 9.36
C THR A 76 0.04 17.41 7.96
N PRO A 77 0.12 18.64 7.43
CA PRO A 77 0.68 18.88 6.09
C PRO A 77 2.20 18.66 6.05
N GLY A 78 2.70 18.40 4.85
CA GLY A 78 4.14 18.41 4.54
C GLY A 78 4.67 19.84 4.38
N ILE A 79 5.77 19.98 3.65
CA ILE A 79 6.34 21.30 3.29
C ILE A 79 5.46 22.07 2.30
N ASP A 80 4.65 21.34 1.53
CA ASP A 80 3.72 21.86 0.53
C ASP A 80 2.43 22.44 1.11
N GLY A 81 2.18 22.25 2.41
CA GLY A 81 0.95 22.73 3.07
C GLY A 81 -0.31 21.97 2.66
N LYS A 82 -0.23 20.96 1.78
CA LYS A 82 -1.40 20.27 1.22
C LYS A 82 -1.84 19.09 2.08
N ILE A 83 -3.16 18.91 2.13
CA ILE A 83 -3.87 17.84 2.84
C ILE A 83 -4.96 17.29 1.92
N TRP A 84 -5.32 16.01 2.06
CA TRP A 84 -6.37 15.37 1.25
C TRP A 84 -7.59 15.08 2.11
N HIS A 85 -8.46 16.07 2.24
CA HIS A 85 -9.67 15.95 3.04
C HIS A 85 -10.86 15.56 2.20
N THR A 86 -11.02 16.20 1.05
CA THR A 86 -12.18 16.02 0.19
C THR A 86 -12.06 14.73 -0.63
N PRO A 87 -13.18 14.07 -0.96
CA PRO A 87 -13.18 12.92 -1.86
C PRO A 87 -12.50 13.20 -3.21
N LYS A 88 -12.62 14.43 -3.71
CA LYS A 88 -11.98 14.90 -4.94
C LYS A 88 -10.45 14.94 -4.83
N GLU A 89 -9.91 15.54 -3.77
CA GLU A 89 -8.45 15.58 -3.54
C GLU A 89 -7.87 14.18 -3.37
N LYS A 90 -8.60 13.28 -2.70
CA LYS A 90 -8.16 11.88 -2.56
C LYS A 90 -8.13 11.17 -3.91
N TRP A 91 -9.14 11.40 -4.74
CA TRP A 91 -9.19 10.87 -6.10
C TRP A 91 -8.04 11.38 -6.97
N GLU A 92 -7.80 12.70 -6.96
CA GLU A 92 -6.65 13.32 -7.61
C GLU A 92 -5.32 12.77 -7.07
N GLY A 93 -5.26 12.50 -5.76
CA GLY A 93 -4.15 11.80 -5.11
C GLY A 93 -3.85 10.45 -5.77
N ILE A 94 -4.88 9.62 -6.01
CA ILE A 94 -4.73 8.33 -6.70
C ILE A 94 -4.18 8.53 -8.12
N CYS A 95 -4.72 9.49 -8.87
CA CYS A 95 -4.29 9.79 -10.23
C CYS A 95 -2.85 10.33 -10.29
N SER A 96 -2.43 11.08 -9.26
CA SER A 96 -1.09 11.70 -9.17
C SER A 96 0.02 10.71 -8.81
N LEU A 97 -0.32 9.52 -8.30
CA LEU A 97 0.63 8.47 -7.93
C LEU A 97 1.17 7.75 -9.18
N ASN A 98 2.06 8.43 -9.90
CA ASN A 98 2.80 7.86 -11.01
C ASN A 98 4.28 7.72 -10.62
N LEU A 99 4.86 6.55 -10.93
CA LEU A 99 6.26 6.26 -10.67
C LEU A 99 7.17 6.98 -11.67
N CYS A 100 6.70 7.16 -12.91
CA CYS A 100 7.44 7.89 -13.94
C CYS A 100 7.55 9.37 -13.55
N GLY A 101 8.78 9.87 -13.43
CA GLY A 101 9.04 11.27 -13.08
C GLY A 101 8.76 11.65 -11.62
N TYR A 102 8.62 10.66 -10.72
CA TYR A 102 8.49 10.94 -9.30
C TYR A 102 9.78 11.55 -8.74
N ARG A 103 9.67 12.74 -8.14
CA ARG A 103 10.74 13.41 -7.40
C ARG A 103 10.23 13.71 -6.00
N PRO A 104 10.82 13.12 -4.94
CA PRO A 104 10.38 13.36 -3.57
C PRO A 104 10.67 14.80 -3.16
N GLN A 105 9.80 15.37 -2.34
CA GLN A 105 10.01 16.71 -1.77
C GLN A 105 10.82 16.62 -0.47
N PRO A 106 11.52 17.70 -0.07
CA PRO A 106 12.18 17.77 1.22
C PRO A 106 11.18 17.62 2.37
N LEU A 107 11.59 16.94 3.45
CA LEU A 107 10.74 16.68 4.60
C LEU A 107 10.63 17.94 5.47
N ARG A 108 9.43 18.22 5.99
CA ARG A 108 9.22 19.28 6.98
C ARG A 108 9.71 18.83 8.35
N ARG A 109 10.71 19.50 8.92
CA ARG A 109 11.27 19.15 10.24
C ARG A 109 10.47 19.80 11.36
N ILE A 110 10.04 19.01 12.33
CA ILE A 110 9.42 19.48 13.58
C ILE A 110 10.18 18.87 14.75
N HIS A 111 10.40 19.65 15.82
CA HIS A 111 11.08 19.16 17.02
C HIS A 111 10.07 18.73 18.07
N ILE A 112 10.11 17.46 18.47
CA ILE A 112 9.27 16.92 19.54
C ILE A 112 10.10 16.86 20.82
N PRO A 113 9.64 17.46 21.94
CA PRO A 113 10.36 17.39 23.20
C PRO A 113 10.36 15.96 23.75
N LYS A 114 11.50 15.54 24.33
CA LYS A 114 11.59 14.35 25.19
C LYS A 114 11.41 14.76 26.65
N SER A 115 11.10 13.79 27.51
CA SER A 115 11.06 13.96 28.97
C SER A 115 12.38 14.52 29.54
N ASN A 116 13.51 14.20 28.90
CA ASN A 116 14.84 14.54 29.39
C ASN A 116 15.34 15.91 28.86
N GLY A 117 14.44 16.81 28.43
CA GLY A 117 14.77 18.16 27.93
C GLY A 117 15.37 18.24 26.53
N LYS A 118 15.88 17.13 25.97
CA LYS A 118 16.36 17.06 24.57
C LYS A 118 15.18 16.96 23.59
N THR A 119 15.39 17.33 22.33
CA THR A 119 14.38 17.17 21.26
C THR A 119 14.72 16.00 20.34
N ARG A 120 13.70 15.40 19.71
CA ARG A 120 13.86 14.51 18.55
C ARG A 120 13.34 15.23 17.30
N PRO A 121 14.14 15.33 16.22
CA PRO A 121 13.63 15.84 14.96
C PRO A 121 12.70 14.80 14.32
N LEU A 122 11.50 15.22 13.94
CA LEU A 122 10.56 14.44 13.14
C LEU A 122 10.50 15.05 11.74
N GLY A 123 10.80 14.25 10.73
CA GLY A 123 10.60 14.61 9.33
C GLY A 123 9.19 14.23 8.88
N ILE A 124 8.40 15.22 8.49
CA ILE A 124 7.04 15.04 8.01
C ILE A 124 7.03 15.14 6.47
N PRO A 125 6.83 14.01 5.76
CA PRO A 125 6.72 14.01 4.30
C PRO A 125 5.38 14.60 3.83
N THR A 126 5.31 14.94 2.54
CA THR A 126 4.08 15.38 1.86
C THR A 126 3.05 14.26 1.77
N MET A 127 1.79 14.59 1.47
CA MET A 127 0.74 13.57 1.29
C MET A 127 1.06 12.62 0.13
N ARG A 128 1.61 13.16 -0.96
CA ARG A 128 2.05 12.36 -2.12
C ARG A 128 3.16 11.38 -1.74
N ASP A 129 4.16 11.85 -1.00
CA ASP A 129 5.31 11.02 -0.62
C ASP A 129 4.89 9.92 0.38
N ARG A 130 4.00 10.23 1.33
CA ARG A 130 3.41 9.21 2.23
C ARG A 130 2.65 8.16 1.45
N ALA A 131 1.88 8.57 0.44
CA ALA A 131 1.10 7.65 -0.37
C ALA A 131 2.02 6.79 -1.26
N MET A 132 3.13 7.34 -1.75
CA MET A 132 4.17 6.58 -2.44
C MET A 132 4.85 5.57 -1.50
N GLN A 133 5.18 5.97 -0.28
CA GLN A 133 5.72 5.06 0.74
C GLN A 133 4.75 3.93 1.08
N ALA A 134 3.47 4.25 1.29
CA ALA A 134 2.43 3.26 1.55
C ALA A 134 2.24 2.30 0.37
N LEU A 135 2.37 2.79 -0.87
CA LEU A 135 2.28 1.96 -2.08
C LEU A 135 3.45 0.97 -2.18
N TRP A 136 4.67 1.43 -1.90
CA TRP A 136 5.84 0.55 -1.87
C TRP A 136 5.82 -0.42 -0.70
N LEU A 137 5.29 -0.01 0.45
CA LEU A 137 5.10 -0.88 1.59
C LEU A 137 4.26 -2.11 1.21
N LEU A 138 3.14 -1.92 0.50
CA LEU A 138 2.30 -3.04 0.02
C LEU A 138 3.07 -4.03 -0.87
N ALA A 139 4.08 -3.56 -1.62
CA ALA A 139 4.88 -4.38 -2.52
C ALA A 139 6.04 -5.10 -1.83
N LEU A 140 6.57 -4.52 -0.74
CA LEU A 140 7.73 -5.02 -0.01
C LEU A 140 7.33 -5.94 1.15
N GLU A 141 6.20 -5.67 1.80
CA GLU A 141 5.62 -6.45 2.90
C GLU A 141 5.63 -7.98 2.65
N PRO A 142 5.14 -8.52 1.52
CA PRO A 142 5.15 -9.97 1.29
C PRO A 142 6.57 -10.57 1.15
N VAL A 143 7.56 -9.76 0.75
CA VAL A 143 8.95 -10.21 0.68
C VAL A 143 9.52 -10.25 2.10
N SER A 144 9.38 -9.16 2.86
CA SER A 144 9.87 -9.09 4.24
C SER A 144 9.25 -10.15 5.14
N GLU A 145 7.96 -10.42 5.02
CA GLU A 145 7.30 -11.50 5.79
C GLU A 145 7.85 -12.89 5.47
N THR A 146 8.30 -13.11 4.23
CA THR A 146 8.82 -14.41 3.81
C THR A 146 10.28 -14.60 4.21
N THR A 147 11.06 -13.52 4.27
CA THR A 147 12.50 -13.57 4.55
C THR A 147 12.86 -13.24 6.01
N ALA A 148 11.95 -12.66 6.78
CA ALA A 148 12.20 -12.34 8.18
C ALA A 148 12.33 -13.60 9.03
N ASP A 149 13.26 -13.56 9.99
CA ASP A 149 13.44 -14.64 10.95
C ASP A 149 12.21 -14.80 11.86
N HIS A 150 11.94 -16.05 12.28
CA HIS A 150 10.79 -16.38 13.13
C HIS A 150 10.73 -15.61 14.46
N ASN A 151 11.86 -15.11 14.94
CA ASN A 151 11.93 -14.35 16.19
C ASN A 151 11.89 -12.83 15.99
N THR A 152 11.80 -12.35 14.75
CA THR A 152 11.70 -10.92 14.46
C THR A 152 10.24 -10.50 14.55
N MET A 153 9.87 -9.83 15.65
CA MET A 153 8.57 -9.20 15.82
C MET A 153 8.49 -7.97 14.91
N VAL A 154 8.12 -8.19 13.64
CA VAL A 154 7.79 -7.08 12.75
C VAL A 154 6.44 -6.52 13.20
N SER A 155 6.47 -5.31 13.73
CA SER A 155 5.34 -4.60 14.33
C SER A 155 4.03 -4.75 13.54
N ASP A 156 3.14 -5.56 14.10
CA ASP A 156 1.68 -5.51 14.07
C ASP A 156 0.99 -5.13 12.74
N GLN A 157 0.93 -6.11 11.84
CA GLN A 157 -0.26 -6.28 10.98
C GLN A 157 -0.59 -7.74 10.62
N CYS A 158 0.25 -8.72 10.98
CA CYS A 158 0.10 -10.11 10.51
C CYS A 158 -0.34 -11.16 11.54
N ALA A 159 -0.44 -10.85 12.83
CA ALA A 159 -0.85 -11.84 13.84
C ALA A 159 -2.30 -12.37 13.67
N ALA A 160 -3.16 -11.69 12.90
CA ALA A 160 -4.59 -12.05 12.79
C ALA A 160 -4.99 -12.84 11.52
N ARG A 161 -4.05 -13.28 10.67
CA ARG A 161 -4.42 -13.88 9.35
C ARG A 161 -3.74 -15.19 8.96
N MET A 162 -3.19 -15.92 9.92
CA MET A 162 -2.80 -17.32 9.71
C MET A 162 -3.73 -18.22 10.52
N THR A 163 -4.98 -18.37 10.06
CA THR A 163 -5.71 -19.61 10.34
C THR A 163 -4.99 -20.74 9.61
N PRO A 164 -4.79 -21.91 10.25
CA PRO A 164 -4.11 -23.02 9.63
C PRO A 164 -5.03 -23.64 8.58
N LEU A 165 -4.72 -23.43 7.30
CA LEU A 165 -5.24 -24.26 6.22
C LEU A 165 -4.40 -25.55 6.15
N SER A 166 -4.73 -26.53 7.00
CA SER A 166 -4.83 -27.98 6.69
C SER A 166 -4.67 -28.85 7.95
N PRO A 167 -5.59 -29.81 8.20
CA PRO A 167 -5.31 -31.03 8.95
C PRO A 167 -5.00 -32.11 7.93
N PHE A 168 -3.73 -32.31 7.58
CA PHE A 168 -3.33 -33.49 6.81
C PHE A 168 -2.04 -34.04 7.40
N PHE A 169 -2.06 -35.35 7.64
CA PHE A 169 -1.04 -36.24 8.24
C PHE A 169 -1.09 -36.44 9.77
N CYS A 170 -1.95 -37.37 10.18
CA CYS A 170 -1.61 -38.40 11.16
C CYS A 170 -2.05 -39.73 10.54
N GLY A 171 -1.10 -40.64 10.34
CA GLY A 171 -1.22 -41.99 9.80
C GLY A 171 0.10 -42.70 10.03
#